data_AF-A0A8T4J6T4-F1
#
_entry.id   AF-A0A8T4J6T4-F1
#
_cell.length_a   1.000
_cell.length_b   1.000
_cell.length_c   1.000
_cell.angle_alpha   90.00
_cell.angle_beta   90.00
_cell.angle_gamma   90.00
#
_symmetry.space_group_name_H-M   'P 1'
#
loop_
_entity.id
_entity.type
_entity.pdbx_description
1 polymer ?
#
loop_
_entity_poly.entity_id
_entity_poly.type
_entity_poly.pdbx_seq_one_letter_code
_entity_poly.pdbx_strand_id
1 'polypeptide(L)'
;MSKGQAQIFTEFLGFAIGLAVMMSIAFIFSNYFAPTLINEALEHHMDNMVKQVETASSQLLYYSDYFGNKKLTLKLNLPTKIAKNAYTINSLDEKLCVTIASTQSFKCFPNIYGIQGSFVSGTRLLITLDRTLKTPEISISAD
;
A
#
# COMPACT_ATOMS: atom_id res chain seq x y z
N MET A 1 20.65 47.74 -36.76
CA MET A 1 21.05 46.89 -35.62
C MET A 1 22.44 46.37 -35.87
N SER A 2 23.40 46.59 -34.96
CA SER A 2 24.74 46.02 -35.13
C SER A 2 24.67 44.50 -34.90
N LYS A 3 25.46 43.71 -35.64
CA LYS A 3 25.42 42.23 -35.59
C LYS A 3 25.54 41.68 -34.15
N GLY A 4 26.25 42.39 -33.26
CA GLY A 4 26.38 42.00 -31.85
C GLY A 4 25.10 42.16 -31.02
N GLN A 5 24.24 43.16 -31.32
CA GLN A 5 22.96 43.32 -30.62
C GLN A 5 21.97 42.21 -30.98
N ALA A 6 21.98 41.76 -32.24
CA ALA A 6 21.16 40.64 -32.68
C ALA A 6 21.60 39.31 -32.03
N GLN A 7 22.91 39.09 -31.91
CA GLN A 7 23.47 37.90 -31.28
C GLN A 7 23.13 37.83 -29.78
N ILE A 8 23.32 38.93 -29.04
CA ILE A 8 22.98 38.99 -27.61
C ILE A 8 21.48 38.76 -27.39
N PHE A 9 20.62 39.31 -28.27
CA PHE A 9 19.18 39.10 -28.19
C PHE A 9 18.80 37.64 -28.43
N THR A 10 19.41 36.97 -29.41
CA THR A 10 19.15 35.55 -29.67
C THR A 10 19.63 34.64 -28.54
N GLU A 11 20.78 34.93 -27.92
CA GLU A 11 21.29 34.17 -26.78
C GLU A 11 20.41 34.37 -25.54
N PHE A 12 19.97 35.60 -25.26
CA PHE A 12 19.04 35.89 -24.17
C PHE A 12 17.67 35.22 -24.38
N LEU A 13 17.16 35.25 -25.61
CA LEU A 13 15.90 34.59 -25.95
C LEU A 13 16.01 33.06 -25.79
N GLY A 14 17.11 32.47 -26.25
CA GLY A 14 17.40 31.04 -26.06
C GLY A 14 17.49 30.65 -24.58
N PHE A 15 18.14 31.48 -23.76
CA PHE A 15 18.19 31.30 -22.31
C PHE A 15 16.80 31.38 -21.66
N ALA A 16 16.01 32.39 -22.02
CA ALA A 16 14.64 32.57 -21.48
C ALA A 16 13.72 31.39 -21.85
N ILE A 17 13.80 30.90 -23.09
CA ILE A 17 13.08 29.70 -23.54
C ILE A 17 13.55 28.48 -22.75
N GLY A 18 14.86 28.29 -22.58
CA GLY A 18 15.41 27.18 -21.80
C GLY A 18 14.92 27.18 -20.35
N LEU A 19 14.88 28.35 -19.71
CA LEU A 19 14.34 28.53 -18.35
C LEU A 19 12.85 28.20 -18.29
N ALA A 20 12.07 28.68 -19.26
CA ALA A 20 10.63 28.41 -19.32
C ALA A 20 10.33 26.91 -19.50
N VAL A 21 11.12 26.21 -20.34
CA VAL A 21 11.00 24.76 -20.52
C VAL A 21 11.34 24.01 -19.23
N MET A 22 12.45 24.37 -18.57
CA MET A 22 12.85 23.73 -17.31
C MET A 22 11.82 23.95 -16.20
N MET A 23 11.28 25.18 -16.08
CA MET A 23 10.21 25.46 -15.13
C MET A 23 8.93 24.67 -15.44
N SER A 24 8.57 24.55 -16.73
CA SER A 24 7.40 23.76 -17.14
C SER A 24 7.57 22.28 -16.82
N ILE A 25 8.75 21.70 -17.09
CA ILE A 25 9.05 20.31 -16.75
C ILE A 25 9.02 20.10 -15.23
N ALA A 26 9.64 20.99 -14.46
CA ALA A 26 9.63 20.93 -13.01
C ALA A 26 8.21 21.02 -12.44
N PHE A 27 7.37 21.89 -13.00
CA PHE A 27 5.97 22.03 -12.63
C PHE A 27 5.17 20.76 -12.92
N ILE A 28 5.33 20.17 -14.11
CA ILE A 28 4.66 18.92 -14.48
C ILE A 28 5.10 17.77 -13.55
N PHE A 29 6.41 17.65 -13.28
CA PHE A 29 6.91 16.65 -12.35
C PHE A 29 6.37 16.83 -10.94
N SER A 30 6.37 18.06 -10.42
CA SER A 30 5.95 18.36 -9.06
C SER A 30 4.44 18.15 -8.85
N ASN A 31 3.61 18.48 -9.84
CA ASN A 31 2.15 18.47 -9.68
C ASN A 31 1.48 17.20 -10.21
N TYR A 32 2.09 16.49 -11.17
CA TYR A 32 1.47 15.33 -11.81
C TYR A 32 2.25 14.04 -11.56
N PHE A 33 3.53 13.97 -11.93
CA PHE A 33 4.25 12.70 -11.86
C PHE A 33 4.60 12.29 -10.43
N ALA A 34 5.13 13.20 -9.61
CA ALA A 34 5.54 12.87 -8.25
C ALA A 34 4.34 12.40 -7.39
N PRO A 35 3.18 13.08 -7.37
CA PRO A 35 2.02 12.60 -6.63
C PRO A 35 1.51 11.24 -7.13
N THR A 36 1.43 11.03 -8.44
CA THR A 36 0.98 9.75 -9.02
C THR A 36 1.90 8.60 -8.64
N LEU A 37 3.22 8.77 -8.77
CA LEU A 37 4.19 7.74 -8.39
C LEU A 37 4.13 7.42 -6.89
N ILE A 38 3.94 8.44 -6.04
CA ILE A 38 3.80 8.24 -4.60
C ILE A 38 2.52 7.46 -4.29
N ASN A 39 1.41 7.78 -4.94
CA ASN A 39 0.14 7.09 -4.74
C ASN A 39 0.17 5.63 -5.23
N GLU A 40 0.79 5.38 -6.38
CA GLU A 40 0.93 4.02 -6.94
C GLU A 40 1.86 3.16 -6.07
N ALA A 41 2.99 3.71 -5.63
CA ALA A 41 3.87 3.02 -4.68
C ALA A 41 3.17 2.75 -3.35
N LEU A 42 2.39 3.70 -2.84
CA LEU A 42 1.59 3.54 -1.63
C LEU A 42 0.59 2.39 -1.78
N GLU A 43 -0.09 2.32 -2.91
CA GLU A 43 -1.04 1.25 -3.22
C GLU A 43 -0.37 -0.12 -3.26
N HIS A 44 0.76 -0.25 -3.97
CA HIS A 44 1.53 -1.49 -3.99
C HIS A 44 2.04 -1.91 -2.61
N HIS A 45 2.44 -0.96 -1.76
CA HIS A 45 2.82 -1.29 -0.39
C HIS A 45 1.64 -1.79 0.44
N MET A 46 0.45 -1.20 0.29
CA MET A 46 -0.77 -1.69 0.96
C MET A 46 -1.13 -3.11 0.50
N ASP A 47 -1.02 -3.40 -0.80
CA ASP A 47 -1.25 -4.75 -1.35
C ASP A 47 -0.29 -5.78 -0.78
N ASN A 48 1.00 -5.43 -0.69
CA ASN A 48 2.02 -6.32 -0.14
C ASN A 48 1.79 -6.62 1.35
N MET A 49 1.29 -5.64 2.10
CA MET A 49 0.94 -5.85 3.52
C MET A 49 -0.21 -6.84 3.67
N VAL A 50 -1.24 -6.71 2.86
CA VAL A 50 -2.37 -7.65 2.93
C VAL A 50 -1.95 -9.04 2.47
N LYS A 51 -1.16 -9.17 1.39
CA LYS A 51 -0.63 -10.47 0.98
C LYS A 51 0.20 -11.17 2.06
N GLN A 52 0.99 -10.41 2.83
CA GLN A 52 1.73 -10.99 3.97
C GLN A 52 0.79 -11.49 5.06
N VAL A 53 -0.25 -10.73 5.38
CA VAL A 53 -1.29 -11.13 6.33
C VAL A 53 -2.04 -12.36 5.82
N GLU A 54 -2.45 -12.40 4.55
CA GLU A 54 -3.11 -13.55 3.92
C GLU A 54 -2.23 -14.80 3.94
N THR A 55 -0.95 -14.67 3.57
CA THR A 55 0.01 -15.78 3.61
C THR A 55 0.14 -16.34 5.02
N ALA A 56 0.29 -15.46 6.01
CA ALA A 56 0.37 -15.85 7.42
C ALA A 56 -0.93 -16.51 7.90
N SER A 57 -2.08 -16.07 7.38
CA SER A 57 -3.41 -16.60 7.71
C SER A 57 -3.66 -17.96 7.08
N SER A 58 -3.21 -18.17 5.85
CA SER A 58 -3.23 -19.47 5.18
C SER A 58 -2.38 -20.48 5.95
N GLN A 59 -1.19 -20.08 6.42
CA GLN A 59 -0.37 -20.92 7.30
C GLN A 59 -1.07 -21.22 8.62
N LEU A 60 -1.71 -20.21 9.23
CA LEU A 60 -2.48 -20.39 10.48
C LEU A 60 -3.63 -21.37 10.30
N LEU A 61 -4.35 -21.30 9.17
CA LEU A 61 -5.42 -22.21 8.80
C LEU A 61 -4.89 -23.64 8.64
N TYR A 62 -3.80 -23.81 7.88
CA TYR A 62 -3.14 -25.10 7.72
C TYR A 62 -2.76 -25.73 9.07
N TYR A 63 -2.16 -24.96 9.98
CA TYR A 63 -1.85 -25.45 11.32
C TYR A 63 -3.08 -25.70 12.17
N SER A 64 -4.20 -24.99 11.92
CA SER A 64 -5.44 -25.19 12.67
C SER A 64 -5.99 -26.59 12.54
N ASP A 65 -5.85 -27.21 11.38
CA ASP A 65 -6.31 -28.58 11.15
C ASP A 65 -5.57 -29.59 12.05
N TYR A 66 -4.32 -29.30 12.41
CA TYR A 66 -3.51 -30.13 13.32
C TYR A 66 -3.84 -29.91 14.80
N PHE A 67 -4.22 -28.69 15.20
CA PHE A 67 -4.48 -28.35 16.61
C PHE A 67 -5.96 -28.45 17.02
N GLY A 68 -6.85 -28.85 16.10
CA GLY A 68 -8.27 -29.03 16.34
C GLY A 68 -8.99 -27.73 16.68
N ASN A 69 -9.98 -27.77 17.57
CA ASN A 69 -10.84 -26.62 17.92
C ASN A 69 -10.17 -25.58 18.85
N LYS A 70 -8.84 -25.54 18.91
CA LYS A 70 -8.14 -24.54 19.73
C LYS A 70 -8.08 -23.22 19.00
N LYS A 71 -8.25 -22.12 19.74
CA LYS A 71 -7.98 -20.78 19.25
C LYS A 71 -6.49 -20.64 18.95
N LEU A 72 -6.16 -20.43 17.69
CA LEU A 72 -4.79 -20.21 17.25
C LEU A 72 -4.53 -18.73 17.00
N THR A 73 -3.37 -18.31 17.48
CA THR A 73 -2.95 -16.92 17.41
C THR A 73 -1.53 -16.87 16.90
N LEU A 74 -1.33 -16.13 15.81
CA LEU A 74 -0.02 -15.88 15.22
C LEU A 74 0.42 -14.45 15.49
N LYS A 75 1.71 -14.29 15.79
CA LYS A 75 2.35 -12.98 15.86
C LYS A 75 3.05 -12.72 14.54
N LEU A 76 2.56 -11.74 13.79
CA LEU A 76 3.17 -11.27 12.55
C LEU A 76 3.94 -9.98 12.82
N ASN A 77 5.21 -9.94 12.42
CA ASN A 77 6.00 -8.72 12.44
C ASN A 77 5.81 -8.02 11.09
N LEU A 78 5.11 -6.90 11.12
CA LEU A 78 4.91 -6.02 9.98
C LEU A 78 5.74 -4.73 10.17
N PRO A 79 6.08 -4.03 9.08
CA PRO A 79 6.71 -2.71 9.19
C PRO A 79 5.85 -1.75 10.03
N THR A 80 6.46 -0.82 10.77
CA THR A 80 5.69 0.18 11.54
C THR A 80 5.03 1.24 10.66
N LYS A 81 5.52 1.41 9.42
CA LYS A 81 5.17 2.52 8.53
C LYS A 81 5.15 2.07 7.07
N ILE A 82 4.24 2.64 6.30
CA ILE A 82 4.17 2.52 4.84
C ILE A 82 4.42 3.91 4.25
N ALA A 83 5.39 4.05 3.36
CA ALA A 83 5.77 5.34 2.77
C ALA A 83 5.94 6.47 3.83
N LYS A 84 6.59 6.13 4.96
CA LYS A 84 6.79 7.00 6.16
C LYS A 84 5.54 7.32 6.98
N ASN A 85 4.36 6.85 6.57
CA ASN A 85 3.10 7.05 7.29
C ASN A 85 2.79 5.87 8.20
N ALA A 86 2.23 6.15 9.38
CA ALA A 86 1.68 5.11 10.25
C ALA A 86 0.38 4.57 9.63
N TYR A 87 0.11 3.29 9.83
CA TYR A 87 -1.07 2.63 9.28
C TYR A 87 -1.70 1.69 10.31
N THR A 88 -2.96 1.36 10.09
CA THR A 88 -3.72 0.39 10.87
C THR A 88 -4.31 -0.65 9.93
N ILE A 89 -4.42 -1.89 10.41
CA ILE A 89 -5.12 -2.98 9.72
C ILE A 89 -6.28 -3.38 10.61
N ASN A 90 -7.49 -3.29 10.07
CA ASN A 90 -8.73 -3.62 10.77
C ASN A 90 -9.51 -4.65 9.95
N SER A 91 -10.15 -5.60 10.62
CA SER A 91 -11.18 -6.44 10.00
C SER A 91 -12.52 -5.73 10.13
N LEU A 92 -13.15 -5.45 8.99
CA LEU A 92 -14.50 -4.87 8.89
C LEU A 92 -15.33 -5.87 8.09
N ASP A 93 -16.26 -6.53 8.77
CA ASP A 93 -17.07 -7.62 8.20
C ASP A 93 -16.17 -8.70 7.55
N GLU A 94 -16.47 -9.05 6.30
CA GLU A 94 -15.71 -9.99 5.47
C GLU A 94 -14.54 -9.32 4.73
N LYS A 95 -14.01 -8.19 5.22
CA LYS A 95 -12.89 -7.47 4.58
C LYS A 95 -11.78 -7.08 5.56
N LEU A 96 -10.56 -7.13 5.08
CA LEU A 96 -9.36 -6.59 5.73
C LEU A 96 -9.05 -5.23 5.13
N CYS A 97 -9.12 -4.19 5.95
CA CYS A 97 -8.86 -2.82 5.52
C CYS A 97 -7.55 -2.30 6.10
N VAL A 98 -6.68 -1.80 5.23
CA VAL A 98 -5.50 -1.03 5.59
C VAL A 98 -5.87 0.46 5.51
N THR A 99 -5.60 1.21 6.57
CA THR A 99 -5.91 2.64 6.63
C THR A 99 -4.68 3.43 7.06
N ILE A 100 -4.44 4.55 6.39
CA ILE A 100 -3.35 5.48 6.68
C ILE A 100 -3.97 6.81 7.12
N ALA A 101 -3.94 7.08 8.42
CA ALA A 101 -4.64 8.22 9.01
C ALA A 101 -4.14 9.58 8.47
N SER A 102 -2.85 9.70 8.19
CA SER A 102 -2.24 10.95 7.73
C SER A 102 -2.58 11.33 6.29
N THR A 103 -3.02 10.39 5.45
CA THR A 103 -3.29 10.62 4.03
C THR A 103 -4.74 10.39 3.62
N GLN A 104 -5.61 9.99 4.57
CA GLN A 104 -6.97 9.51 4.31
C GLN A 104 -7.03 8.34 3.29
N SER A 105 -5.89 7.72 2.99
CA SER A 105 -5.82 6.58 2.07
C SER A 105 -6.28 5.34 2.82
N PHE A 106 -7.20 4.60 2.20
CA PHE A 106 -7.63 3.31 2.70
C PHE A 106 -7.80 2.33 1.54
N LYS A 107 -7.53 1.06 1.80
CA LYS A 107 -7.76 -0.02 0.84
C LYS A 107 -8.27 -1.24 1.58
N CYS A 108 -9.33 -1.85 1.06
CA CYS A 108 -9.97 -3.01 1.65
C CYS A 108 -9.88 -4.20 0.70
N PHE A 109 -9.64 -5.37 1.28
CA PHE A 109 -9.45 -6.63 0.57
C PHE A 109 -10.40 -7.67 1.16
N PRO A 110 -10.82 -8.68 0.38
CA PRO A 110 -11.63 -9.77 0.90
C PRO A 110 -10.91 -10.49 2.06
N ASN A 111 -11.60 -10.69 3.18
CA ASN A 111 -11.10 -11.47 4.31
C ASN A 111 -11.44 -12.95 4.09
N ILE A 112 -10.74 -13.57 3.13
CA ILE A 112 -10.99 -14.95 2.71
C ILE A 112 -10.83 -15.93 3.89
N TYR A 113 -9.97 -15.64 4.85
CA TYR A 113 -9.65 -16.57 5.94
C TYR A 113 -10.35 -16.27 7.26
N GLY A 114 -11.32 -15.33 7.29
CA GLY A 114 -12.07 -14.99 8.51
C GLY A 114 -11.18 -14.52 9.66
N ILE A 115 -10.04 -13.89 9.34
CA ILE A 115 -9.05 -13.51 10.35
C ILE A 115 -9.44 -12.21 11.05
N GLN A 116 -9.28 -12.21 12.36
CA GLN A 116 -9.32 -11.00 13.18
C GLN A 116 -7.91 -10.62 13.58
N GLY A 117 -7.54 -9.37 13.33
CA GLY A 117 -6.21 -8.85 13.60
C GLY A 117 -6.25 -7.55 14.39
N SER A 118 -5.37 -7.42 15.39
CA SER A 118 -5.14 -6.13 16.06
C SER A 118 -3.65 -5.91 16.32
N PHE A 119 -3.20 -4.66 16.23
CA PHE A 119 -1.84 -4.30 16.58
C PHE A 119 -1.70 -4.31 18.10
N VAL A 120 -0.77 -5.12 18.61
CA VAL A 120 -0.46 -5.21 20.05
C VAL A 120 0.62 -4.21 20.44
N SER A 121 1.57 -3.95 19.53
CA SER A 121 2.67 -3.01 19.76
C SER A 121 3.37 -2.70 18.44
N GLY A 122 3.25 -1.46 17.93
CA GLY A 122 4.05 -0.90 16.84
C GLY A 122 4.10 -1.75 15.56
N THR A 123 5.01 -2.72 15.52
CA THR A 123 5.22 -3.67 14.41
C THR A 123 4.41 -4.97 14.51
N ARG A 124 3.89 -5.29 15.70
CA ARG A 124 3.34 -6.63 15.99
C ARG A 124 1.85 -6.66 15.77
N LEU A 125 1.45 -7.28 14.66
CA LEU A 125 0.06 -7.64 14.41
C LEU A 125 -0.20 -9.03 14.98
N LEU A 126 -1.22 -9.12 15.82
CA LEU A 126 -1.68 -10.39 16.35
C LEU A 126 -2.89 -10.82 15.54
N ILE A 127 -2.76 -11.93 14.83
CA ILE A 127 -3.79 -12.47 13.95
C ILE A 127 -4.38 -13.70 14.64
N THR A 128 -5.70 -13.76 14.70
CA THR A 128 -6.46 -14.86 15.28
C THR A 128 -7.40 -15.40 14.24
N LEU A 129 -7.40 -16.72 14.07
CA LEU A 129 -8.40 -17.41 13.27
C LEU A 129 -9.64 -17.66 14.15
N ASP A 130 -10.81 -17.18 13.72
CA ASP A 130 -12.08 -17.50 14.35
C ASP A 130 -12.87 -18.48 13.45
N ARG A 131 -12.98 -19.74 13.87
CA ARG A 131 -13.70 -20.79 13.13
C ARG A 131 -15.22 -20.59 13.07
N THR A 132 -15.77 -19.61 13.79
CA THR A 132 -17.21 -19.30 13.70
C THR A 132 -17.56 -18.52 12.44
N LEU A 133 -16.58 -17.86 11.80
CA LEU A 133 -16.70 -17.33 10.46
C LEU A 133 -16.42 -18.47 9.50
N LYS A 134 -17.45 -18.92 8.76
CA LYS A 134 -17.40 -20.02 7.80
C LYS A 134 -16.08 -20.01 7.03
N THR A 135 -15.33 -21.11 7.12
CA THR A 135 -14.28 -21.45 6.16
C THR A 135 -14.89 -21.29 4.75
N PRO A 136 -14.27 -20.56 3.82
CA PRO A 136 -14.72 -20.60 2.44
C PRO A 136 -14.62 -22.05 2.00
N GLU A 137 -15.74 -22.61 1.53
CA GLU A 137 -15.70 -23.82 0.74
C GLU A 137 -14.91 -23.49 -0.53
N ILE A 138 -13.61 -23.76 -0.53
CA ILE A 138 -12.81 -23.74 -1.74
C ILE A 138 -13.22 -25.00 -2.51
N SER A 139 -14.31 -24.89 -3.27
CA SER A 139 -14.72 -25.91 -4.22
C SER A 139 -13.75 -25.87 -5.41
N ILE A 140 -12.71 -26.70 -5.36
CA ILE A 140 -11.89 -26.97 -6.55
C ILE A 140 -12.73 -27.88 -7.45
N SER A 141 -13.41 -27.29 -8.44
CA SER A 141 -13.95 -28.03 -9.57
C SER A 141 -12.78 -28.43 -10.46
N ALA A 142 -12.46 -29.72 -10.51
CA ALA A 142 -11.61 -30.27 -11.55
C ALA A 142 -12.51 -30.61 -12.74
N ASP A 143 -12.45 -29.79 -13.78
CA ASP A 143 -12.87 -30.18 -15.14
C ASP A 143 -11.70 -30.85 -15.85
#